data_AF-A0A7J4MVM7-F1
#
_entry.id   AF-A0A7J4MVM7-F1
#
_cell.length_a   1.000
_cell.length_b   1.000
_cell.length_c   1.000
_cell.angle_alpha   90.00
_cell.angle_beta   90.00
_cell.angle_gamma   90.00
#
_symmetry.space_group_name_H-M   'P 1'
#
loop_
_entity.id
_entity.type
_entity.pdbx_description
1 polymer ?
#
loop_
_entity_poly.entity_id
_entity_poly.type
_entity_poly.pdbx_seq_one_letter_code
_entity_poly.pdbx_strand_id
1 'polypeptide(L)'
;MFFMEIKLETPLSEEVTELSVGDVVYISGRIFTARDRAHKRILERGAPFDIEGSVIFHAGPIIRFDGEPDQTRESIRDPQAELVVVGPTTSGRMNPF
;
A
#
# COMPACT_ATOMS: atom_id res chain seq x y z
N MET A 1 7.59 -26.85 -12.48
CA MET A 1 6.77 -25.79 -11.88
C MET A 1 6.92 -24.58 -12.79
N PHE A 2 5.87 -24.19 -13.49
CA PHE A 2 5.90 -23.01 -14.36
C PHE A 2 5.31 -21.85 -13.56
N PHE A 3 6.11 -20.81 -13.35
CA PHE A 3 5.66 -19.57 -12.73
C PHE A 3 4.92 -18.74 -13.79
N MET A 4 3.83 -18.10 -13.41
CA MET A 4 3.12 -17.19 -14.30
C MET A 4 3.45 -15.74 -13.98
N GLU A 5 3.41 -14.90 -15.02
CA GLU A 5 3.38 -13.45 -14.87
C GLU A 5 1.92 -12.99 -14.87
N ILE A 6 1.52 -12.28 -13.81
CA ILE A 6 0.14 -11.84 -13.58
C ILE A 6 0.17 -10.32 -13.41
N LYS A 7 -0.79 -9.64 -14.05
CA LYS A 7 -0.97 -8.19 -13.94
C LYS A 7 -2.29 -7.92 -13.27
N LEU A 8 -2.24 -7.23 -12.14
CA LEU A 8 -3.42 -6.86 -11.35
C LEU A 8 -3.59 -5.34 -11.36
N GLU A 9 -4.84 -4.90 -11.29
CA GLU A 9 -5.19 -3.47 -11.22
C GLU A 9 -6.02 -3.20 -9.96
N THR A 10 -5.63 -2.20 -9.19
CA THR A 10 -6.39 -1.81 -8.00
C THR A 10 -7.62 -0.97 -8.38
N PRO A 11 -8.76 -1.07 -7.66
CA PRO A 11 -8.98 -1.93 -6.50
C PRO A 11 -9.06 -3.41 -6.90
N LEU A 12 -8.37 -4.25 -6.14
CA LEU A 12 -8.31 -5.69 -6.36
C LEU A 12 -9.67 -6.34 -6.11
N SER A 13 -9.93 -7.41 -6.85
CA SER A 13 -11.14 -8.22 -6.75
C SER A 13 -10.81 -9.66 -6.33
N GLU A 14 -11.76 -10.58 -6.45
CA GLU A 14 -11.57 -12.01 -6.16
C GLU A 14 -10.45 -12.66 -6.99
N GLU A 15 -9.99 -12.05 -8.09
CA GLU A 15 -8.86 -12.53 -8.90
C GLU A 15 -7.59 -12.85 -8.10
N VAL A 16 -7.42 -12.23 -6.92
CA VAL A 16 -6.30 -12.47 -6.01
C VAL A 16 -6.30 -13.88 -5.42
N THR A 17 -7.44 -14.58 -5.41
CA THR A 17 -7.54 -15.95 -4.88
C THR A 17 -6.93 -16.99 -5.80
N GLU A 18 -6.73 -16.65 -7.07
CA GLU A 18 -6.13 -17.53 -8.08
C GLU A 18 -4.58 -17.53 -8.02
N LEU A 19 -4.00 -16.64 -7.21
CA LEU A 19 -2.55 -16.51 -7.09
C LEU A 19 -1.93 -17.73 -6.40
N SER A 20 -0.81 -18.19 -6.95
CA SER A 20 -0.01 -19.27 -6.41
C SER A 20 1.36 -18.78 -5.94
N VAL A 21 1.91 -19.48 -4.94
CA VAL A 21 3.27 -19.19 -4.46
C VAL A 21 4.26 -19.36 -5.61
N GLY A 22 5.02 -18.30 -5.87
CA GLY A 22 6.01 -18.24 -6.94
C GLY A 22 5.57 -17.46 -8.18
N ASP A 23 4.29 -17.08 -8.28
CA ASP A 23 3.85 -16.18 -9.35
C ASP A 23 4.52 -14.81 -9.25
N VAL A 24 4.79 -14.22 -10.41
CA VAL A 24 5.32 -12.86 -10.53
C VAL A 24 4.15 -11.93 -10.77
N VAL A 25 3.85 -11.09 -9.79
CA VAL A 25 2.70 -10.18 -9.84
C VAL A 25 3.17 -8.75 -10.07
N TYR A 26 2.61 -8.10 -11.09
CA TYR A 26 2.72 -6.67 -11.32
C TYR A 26 1.42 -5.99 -10.92
N ILE A 27 1.51 -4.94 -10.09
CA ILE A 27 0.33 -4.20 -9.62
C ILE A 27 0.34 -2.82 -10.26
N SER A 28 -0.77 -2.46 -10.90
CA SER A 28 -1.04 -1.15 -11.47
C SER A 28 -2.17 -0.46 -10.69
N GLY A 29 -2.17 0.87 -10.71
CA GLY A 29 -3.18 1.70 -10.03
C GLY A 29 -2.68 2.30 -8.72
N ARG A 30 -3.59 2.52 -7.77
CA ARG A 30 -3.32 3.19 -6.49
C ARG A 30 -2.98 2.17 -5.42
N ILE A 31 -1.77 2.30 -4.87
CA ILE A 31 -1.32 1.56 -3.69
C ILE A 31 -1.06 2.52 -2.54
N PHE A 32 -1.12 2.02 -1.31
CA PHE A 32 -0.89 2.83 -0.11
C PHE A 32 0.30 2.30 0.68
N THR A 33 1.08 3.20 1.28
CA THR A 33 2.12 2.77 2.22
C THR A 33 1.57 2.74 3.64
N ALA A 34 1.86 1.68 4.38
CA ALA A 34 1.55 1.60 5.80
C ALA A 34 2.57 0.72 6.52
N ARG A 35 2.97 1.15 7.72
CA ARG A 35 3.83 0.39 8.65
C ARG A 35 3.21 0.37 10.04
N ASP A 36 4.00 0.18 11.08
CA ASP A 36 3.56 -0.04 12.46
C ASP A 36 2.56 1.00 12.98
N ARG A 37 2.89 2.30 12.88
CA ARG A 37 2.03 3.38 13.40
C ARG A 37 0.72 3.50 12.62
N ALA A 38 0.74 3.18 11.33
CA ALA A 38 -0.45 3.23 10.50
C ALA A 38 -1.37 2.04 10.82
N HIS A 39 -0.84 0.82 10.90
CA HIS A 39 -1.60 -0.38 11.28
C HIS A 39 -2.23 -0.22 12.66
N LYS A 40 -1.43 0.19 13.66
CA LYS A 40 -1.94 0.49 15.02
C LYS A 40 -3.08 1.50 15.00
N ARG A 41 -2.93 2.60 14.27
CA ARG A 41 -3.98 3.63 14.15
C ARG A 41 -5.24 3.08 13.47
N ILE A 42 -5.11 2.26 12.44
CA ILE A 42 -6.24 1.68 11.70
C ILE A 42 -7.05 0.76 12.63
N LEU A 43 -6.40 -0.07 13.44
CA LEU A 43 -7.10 -0.92 14.41
C LEU A 43 -7.76 -0.13 15.53
N GLU A 44 -7.08 0.89 16.06
CA GLU A 44 -7.60 1.68 17.18
C GLU A 44 -8.71 2.65 16.78
N ARG A 45 -8.67 3.19 15.55
CA ARG A 45 -9.50 4.34 15.15
C ARG A 45 -10.24 4.14 13.82
N GLY A 46 -10.11 2.97 13.21
CA GLY A 46 -10.61 2.70 11.87
C GLY A 46 -9.71 3.26 10.76
N ALA A 47 -9.90 2.72 9.55
CA ALA A 47 -9.21 3.20 8.36
C ALA A 47 -9.59 4.65 8.02
N PRO A 48 -8.68 5.44 7.42
CA PRO A 48 -8.97 6.82 7.05
C PRO A 48 -10.02 6.95 5.94
N PHE A 49 -10.28 5.87 5.19
CA PHE A 49 -11.24 5.72 4.10
C PHE A 49 -11.54 4.22 3.91
N ASP A 50 -12.45 3.89 2.99
CA ASP A 50 -12.68 2.50 2.60
C ASP A 50 -11.45 1.91 1.88
N ILE A 51 -10.91 0.84 2.44
CA ILE A 51 -9.67 0.19 2.01
C ILE A 51 -9.93 -1.19 1.36
N GLU A 52 -11.18 -1.57 1.15
CA GLU A 52 -11.50 -2.82 0.45
C GLU A 52 -10.85 -2.84 -0.95
N GLY A 53 -10.25 -3.98 -1.32
CA GLY A 53 -9.49 -4.12 -2.57
C GLY A 53 -8.20 -3.27 -2.66
N SER A 54 -7.83 -2.52 -1.62
CA SER A 54 -6.60 -1.71 -1.63
C SER A 54 -5.35 -2.56 -1.38
N VAL A 55 -4.23 -2.14 -1.97
CA VAL A 55 -2.92 -2.77 -1.74
C VAL A 55 -2.13 -1.94 -0.75
N ILE A 56 -1.66 -2.59 0.32
CA ILE A 56 -0.74 -2.01 1.29
C ILE A 56 0.68 -2.44 0.96
N PHE A 57 1.53 -1.46 0.64
CA PHE A 57 2.97 -1.65 0.55
C PHE A 57 3.63 -1.31 1.89
N HIS A 58 4.19 -2.32 2.54
CA HIS A 58 4.99 -2.13 3.76
C HIS A 58 6.27 -1.37 3.46
N ALA A 59 6.20 -0.04 3.57
CA ALA A 59 7.30 0.85 3.20
C ALA A 59 7.26 2.16 4.01
N GLY A 60 8.42 2.82 4.09
CA GLY A 60 8.56 4.20 4.54
C GLY A 60 9.14 5.04 3.42
N PRO A 61 8.29 5.65 2.56
CA PRO A 61 8.77 6.38 1.40
C PRO A 61 9.50 7.66 1.82
N ILE A 62 10.47 8.08 1.00
CA ILE A 62 11.00 9.45 1.04
C ILE A 62 10.23 10.24 -0.01
N ILE A 63 9.57 11.30 0.45
CA ILE A 63 8.69 12.15 -0.34
C ILE A 63 9.19 13.59 -0.24
N ARG A 64 9.18 14.31 -1.35
CA ARG A 64 9.44 15.75 -1.42
C ARG A 64 8.10 16.48 -1.58
N PHE A 65 7.88 17.52 -0.77
CA PHE A 65 6.69 18.36 -0.84
C PHE A 65 7.07 19.74 -1.35
N ASP A 66 6.22 20.32 -2.19
CA ASP A 66 6.32 21.72 -2.60
C ASP A 66 5.61 22.58 -1.54
N GLY A 67 6.26 22.77 -0.39
CA GLY A 67 5.74 23.53 0.75
C GLY A 67 5.44 22.67 1.98
N GLU A 68 4.55 23.16 2.84
CA GLU A 68 4.15 22.45 4.06
C GLU A 68 3.29 21.22 3.71
N PRO A 69 3.59 20.03 4.24
CA PRO A 69 2.81 18.82 3.97
C PRO A 69 1.36 18.95 4.44
N ASP A 70 0.41 18.72 3.53
CA ASP A 70 -0.99 18.55 3.90
C ASP A 70 -1.18 17.20 4.62
N GLN A 71 -1.62 17.27 5.88
CA GLN A 71 -1.85 16.11 6.76
C GLN A 71 -3.33 15.74 6.88
N THR A 72 -4.20 16.28 6.03
CA THR A 72 -5.62 15.93 5.98
C THR A 72 -5.84 14.49 5.47
N ARG A 73 -7.08 14.01 5.53
CA ARG A 73 -7.45 12.71 4.94
C ARG A 73 -7.48 12.76 3.41
N GLU A 74 -7.76 13.93 2.84
CA GLU A 74 -7.88 14.14 1.40
C GLU A 74 -6.51 14.00 0.71
N SER A 75 -5.46 14.54 1.33
CA SER A 75 -4.08 14.42 0.84
C SER A 75 -3.57 12.97 0.78
N ILE A 76 -4.20 12.02 1.48
CA ILE A 76 -3.83 10.60 1.36
C ILE A 76 -4.20 10.04 -0.03
N ARG A 77 -5.27 10.56 -0.65
CA ARG A 77 -5.76 10.07 -1.95
C ARG A 77 -5.12 10.79 -3.14
N ASP A 78 -4.79 12.05 -2.95
CA ASP A 78 -4.17 12.90 -3.96
C ASP A 78 -3.06 13.77 -3.34
N PRO A 79 -1.92 13.16 -2.99
CA PRO A 79 -0.82 13.88 -2.37
C PRO A 79 -0.18 14.83 -3.38
N GLN A 80 -0.12 16.12 -3.03
CA GLN A 80 0.69 17.10 -3.75
C GLN A 80 2.17 16.92 -3.35
N ALA A 81 2.77 15.83 -3.82
CA ALA A 81 4.10 15.44 -3.42
C ALA A 81 4.81 14.58 -4.47
N GLU A 82 6.12 14.72 -4.56
CA GLU A 82 6.98 13.91 -5.44
C GLU A 82 7.55 12.73 -4.64
N LEU A 83 7.33 11.52 -5.13
CA LEU A 83 7.97 10.32 -4.58
C LEU A 83 9.44 10.28 -5.01
N VAL A 84 10.36 10.34 -4.05
CA VAL A 84 11.81 10.31 -4.34
C VAL A 84 12.34 8.87 -4.34
N VAL A 85 12.00 8.09 -3.30
CA VAL A 85 12.39 6.68 -3.22
C VAL A 85 11.42 5.91 -2.33
N VAL A 86 11.15 4.67 -2.72
CA VAL A 86 10.40 3.72 -1.91
C VAL A 86 11.02 2.32 -2.04
N GLY A 87 11.37 1.74 -0.90
CA GLY A 87 11.75 0.34 -0.79
C GLY A 87 10.92 -0.35 0.29
N PRO A 88 10.88 -1.69 0.31
CA PRO A 88 10.14 -2.43 1.31
C PRO A 88 10.77 -2.29 2.70
N THR A 89 9.96 -2.47 3.74
CA THR A 89 10.40 -2.75 5.11
C THR A 89 10.05 -4.19 5.49
N THR A 90 10.56 -4.68 6.61
CA THR A 90 10.31 -6.04 7.08
C THR A 90 8.84 -6.24 7.45
N SER A 91 8.11 -7.02 6.63
CA SER A 91 6.67 -7.28 6.82
C SER A 91 6.31 -7.95 8.14
N GLY A 92 7.18 -8.81 8.69
CA GLY A 92 6.89 -9.52 9.96
C GLY A 92 6.66 -8.59 11.15
N ARG A 93 7.08 -7.31 11.06
CA ARG A 93 6.79 -6.28 12.07
C ARG A 93 5.29 -5.96 12.16
N MET A 94 4.52 -6.27 11.11
CA MET A 94 3.08 -6.01 11.07
C MET A 94 2.24 -7.18 11.62
N ASN A 95 2.83 -8.35 11.89
CA ASN A 95 2.11 -9.52 12.42
C ASN A 95 1.32 -9.30 13.73
N PRO A 96 1.72 -8.41 14.67
CA PRO A 96 0.97 -8.17 15.90
C PRO A 96 -0.27 -7.28 15.74
N PHE A 97 -0.48 -6.69 14.56
CA PHE A 97 -1.61 -5.82 14.26
C PHE A 97 -2.69 -6.64 13.55
#